data_AF-A0A7U3UT84-F1
#
_entry.id   AF-A0A7U3UT84-F1
#
_cell.length_a   1.000
_cell.length_b   1.000
_cell.length_c   1.000
_cell.angle_alpha   90.00
_cell.angle_beta   90.00
_cell.angle_gamma   90.00
#
_symmetry.space_group_name_H-M   'P 1'
#
loop_
_entity.id
_entity.type
_entity.pdbx_description
1 polymer ?
#
loop_
_entity_poly.entity_id
_entity_poly.type
_entity_poly.pdbx_seq_one_letter_code
_entity_poly.pdbx_strand_id
1 'polypeptide(L)'
;MNSTDQKTAQADETASAVLRAVADHFTDTNPTDVLEQHSLLVCVGAEAYRLTERRSDGSGQALSKAALATMPEVPAGITRGEFALHLRRAAASHEWTSDDNERVIPTIPAPRKAPVPAQPQDGER
;
A
#
# COMPACT_ATOMS: atom_id res chain seq x y z
N MET A 1 10.37 -19.79 -11.98
CA MET A 1 9.69 -18.51 -11.65
C MET A 1 8.61 -18.30 -12.70
N ASN A 2 7.35 -18.29 -12.27
CA ASN A 2 6.17 -18.54 -13.12
C ASN A 2 5.63 -17.20 -13.67
N SER A 3 5.29 -17.16 -14.96
CA SER A 3 4.81 -15.94 -15.66
C SER A 3 3.51 -15.35 -15.09
N THR A 4 2.78 -16.11 -14.27
CA THR A 4 1.58 -15.64 -13.58
C THR A 4 1.90 -14.63 -12.47
N ASP A 5 2.99 -14.83 -11.72
CA ASP A 5 3.38 -13.93 -10.62
C ASP A 5 3.83 -12.55 -11.13
N GLN A 6 4.55 -12.52 -12.26
CA GLN A 6 4.97 -11.26 -12.90
C GLN A 6 3.80 -10.43 -13.43
N LYS A 7 2.77 -11.09 -13.96
CA LYS A 7 1.59 -10.40 -14.51
C LYS A 7 0.73 -9.77 -13.41
N THR A 8 0.65 -10.42 -12.25
CA THR A 8 -0.06 -9.90 -11.07
C THR A 8 0.71 -8.72 -10.48
N ALA A 9 2.02 -8.84 -10.27
CA ALA A 9 2.87 -7.76 -9.75
C ALA A 9 2.82 -6.50 -10.62
N GLN A 10 2.87 -6.64 -11.95
CA GLN A 10 2.75 -5.50 -12.87
C GLN A 10 1.36 -4.84 -12.80
N ALA A 11 0.30 -5.64 -12.67
CA ALA A 11 -1.06 -5.11 -12.55
C ALA A 11 -1.25 -4.34 -11.24
N ASP A 12 -0.67 -4.82 -10.14
CA ASP A 12 -0.75 -4.21 -8.81
C ASP A 12 0.05 -2.89 -8.74
N GLU A 13 1.23 -2.84 -9.37
CA GLU A 13 2.02 -1.61 -9.50
C GLU A 13 1.26 -0.54 -10.31
N THR A 14 0.63 -0.96 -11.40
CA THR A 14 -0.10 -0.02 -12.28
C THR A 14 -1.40 0.46 -11.62
N ALA A 15 -2.11 -0.38 -10.88
CA ALA A 15 -3.30 0.01 -10.12
C ALA A 15 -2.96 1.05 -9.03
N SER A 16 -1.85 0.85 -8.33
CA SER A 16 -1.34 1.78 -7.32
C SER A 16 -1.01 3.15 -7.92
N ALA A 17 -0.50 3.19 -9.16
CA ALA A 17 -0.25 4.43 -9.88
C ALA A 17 -1.56 5.22 -10.16
N VAL A 18 -2.66 4.54 -10.49
CA VAL A 18 -3.97 5.20 -10.65
C VAL A 18 -4.44 5.81 -9.32
N LEU A 19 -4.37 5.05 -8.22
CA LEU A 19 -4.80 5.54 -6.91
C LEU A 19 -4.02 6.79 -6.49
N ARG A 20 -2.70 6.82 -6.75
CA ARG A 20 -1.86 8.00 -6.52
C ARG A 20 -2.28 9.18 -7.37
N ALA A 21 -2.47 8.98 -8.67
CA ALA A 21 -2.88 10.04 -9.57
C ALA A 21 -4.23 10.66 -9.17
N VAL A 22 -5.20 9.83 -8.76
CA VAL A 22 -6.49 10.32 -8.26
C VAL A 22 -6.32 11.09 -6.94
N ALA A 23 -5.46 10.60 -6.03
CA ALA A 23 -5.17 11.28 -4.77
C ALA A 23 -4.57 12.67 -5.00
N ASP A 24 -3.64 12.78 -5.95
CA ASP A 24 -3.02 14.05 -6.30
C ASP A 24 -4.06 14.99 -6.93
N HIS A 25 -4.88 14.50 -7.86
CA HIS A 25 -5.97 15.29 -8.42
C HIS A 25 -6.94 15.82 -7.36
N PHE A 26 -7.31 15.00 -6.37
CA PHE A 26 -8.20 15.40 -5.27
C PHE A 26 -7.55 16.35 -4.28
N THR A 27 -6.23 16.27 -4.10
CA THR A 27 -5.46 17.23 -3.29
C THR A 27 -5.47 18.61 -3.96
N ASP A 28 -5.33 18.64 -5.28
CA ASP A 28 -5.19 19.89 -6.04
C ASP A 28 -6.54 20.52 -6.44
N THR A 29 -7.59 19.71 -6.63
CA THR A 29 -8.86 20.15 -7.21
C THR A 29 -9.99 20.07 -6.20
N ASN A 30 -10.38 21.22 -5.66
CA ASN A 30 -11.45 21.39 -4.66
C ASN A 30 -11.36 20.37 -3.51
N PRO A 31 -10.26 20.34 -2.75
CA PRO A 31 -10.04 19.32 -1.73
C PRO A 31 -11.10 19.31 -0.62
N THR A 32 -11.81 20.42 -0.42
CA THR A 32 -12.85 20.57 0.60
C THR A 32 -14.25 20.17 0.12
N ASP A 33 -14.44 19.91 -1.18
CA ASP A 33 -15.74 19.47 -1.69
C ASP A 33 -16.03 18.05 -1.20
N VAL A 34 -17.32 17.76 -0.97
CA VAL A 34 -17.79 16.41 -0.66
C VAL A 34 -17.49 15.49 -1.84
N LEU A 35 -16.94 14.32 -1.56
CA LEU A 35 -16.65 13.31 -2.56
C LEU A 35 -17.93 12.60 -2.98
N GLU A 36 -18.39 12.91 -4.19
CA GLU A 36 -19.47 12.19 -4.82
C GLU A 36 -18.97 10.90 -5.50
N GLN A 37 -19.74 9.80 -5.37
CA GLN A 37 -19.35 8.50 -5.91
C GLN A 37 -19.15 8.53 -7.43
N HIS A 38 -19.98 9.28 -8.15
CA HIS A 38 -19.85 9.41 -9.61
C HIS A 38 -18.58 10.20 -9.99
N SER A 39 -18.21 11.23 -9.23
CA SER A 39 -16.96 11.97 -9.45
C SER A 39 -15.73 11.07 -9.24
N LEU A 40 -15.76 10.20 -8.22
CA LEU A 40 -14.71 9.22 -8.01
C LEU A 40 -14.53 8.30 -9.21
N LEU A 41 -15.62 7.70 -9.71
CA LEU A 41 -15.58 6.77 -10.85
C LEU A 41 -15.03 7.46 -12.11
N VAL A 42 -15.45 8.70 -12.36
CA VAL A 42 -14.96 9.50 -13.51
C VAL A 42 -13.47 9.77 -13.38
N CYS A 43 -13.00 10.22 -12.20
CA CYS A 43 -11.58 10.51 -11.99
C CYS A 43 -10.71 9.26 -12.15
N VAL A 44 -11.14 8.11 -11.62
CA VAL A 44 -10.41 6.83 -11.80
C VAL A 44 -10.31 6.46 -13.28
N GLY A 45 -11.42 6.57 -14.02
CA GLY A 45 -11.43 6.29 -15.47
C GLY A 45 -10.52 7.24 -16.25
N ALA A 46 -10.58 8.53 -15.94
CA ALA A 46 -9.76 9.56 -16.58
C ALA A 46 -8.26 9.35 -16.33
N GLU A 47 -7.87 9.08 -15.08
CA GLU A 47 -6.48 8.83 -14.72
C GLU A 47 -5.94 7.52 -15.32
N ALA A 48 -6.75 6.45 -15.31
CA ALA A 48 -6.38 5.21 -15.98
C ALA A 48 -6.17 5.42 -17.49
N TYR A 49 -7.07 6.14 -18.16
CA TYR A 49 -6.93 6.47 -19.59
C TYR A 49 -5.68 7.32 -19.85
N ARG A 50 -5.35 8.26 -18.96
CA ARG A 50 -4.14 9.08 -19.07
C ARG A 50 -2.87 8.23 -18.92
N LEU A 51 -2.83 7.33 -17.95
CA LEU A 51 -1.68 6.47 -17.66
C LEU A 51 -1.43 5.44 -18.77
N THR A 52 -2.46 4.99 -19.48
CA THR A 52 -2.32 4.12 -20.65
C THR A 52 -2.06 4.89 -21.94
N GLU A 53 -1.47 6.09 -21.86
CA GLU A 53 -1.16 6.96 -23.00
C GLU A 53 -2.37 7.23 -23.91
N ARG A 54 -3.58 7.26 -23.33
CA ARG A 54 -4.84 7.53 -24.06
C ARG A 54 -5.18 6.47 -25.12
N ARG A 55 -4.66 5.25 -24.95
CA ARG A 55 -4.97 4.11 -25.82
C ARG A 55 -6.40 3.60 -25.61
N SER A 56 -7.02 3.16 -26.70
CA SER A 56 -8.39 2.62 -26.73
C SER A 56 -8.43 1.10 -26.94
N ASP A 57 -7.35 0.40 -26.61
CA ASP A 57 -7.20 -1.06 -26.75
C ASP A 57 -7.78 -1.86 -25.58
N GLY A 58 -8.47 -1.19 -24.64
CA GLY A 58 -9.04 -1.79 -23.44
C GLY A 58 -8.09 -1.82 -22.23
N SER A 59 -6.83 -1.43 -22.38
CA SER A 59 -5.87 -1.33 -21.27
C SER A 59 -6.36 -0.41 -20.16
N GLY A 60 -6.89 0.77 -20.51
CA GLY A 60 -7.45 1.72 -19.54
C GLY A 60 -8.65 1.16 -18.76
N GLN A 61 -9.49 0.33 -19.40
CA GLN A 61 -10.60 -0.34 -18.72
C GLN A 61 -10.10 -1.40 -17.73
N ALA A 62 -9.14 -2.22 -18.14
CA ALA A 62 -8.54 -3.23 -17.28
C ALA A 62 -7.87 -2.57 -16.05
N LEU A 63 -7.15 -1.48 -16.29
CA LEU A 63 -6.46 -0.72 -15.26
C LEU A 63 -7.43 -0.03 -14.30
N SER A 64 -8.49 0.60 -14.82
CA SER A 64 -9.54 1.21 -14.00
C SER A 64 -10.21 0.16 -13.10
N LYS A 65 -10.52 -1.03 -13.64
CA LYS A 65 -11.09 -2.13 -12.84
C LYS A 65 -10.15 -2.59 -11.72
N ALA A 66 -8.86 -2.74 -12.01
CA ALA A 66 -7.87 -3.12 -11.02
C ALA A 66 -7.80 -2.07 -9.89
N ALA A 67 -7.72 -0.78 -10.23
CA ALA A 67 -7.71 0.30 -9.24
C ALA A 67 -8.98 0.32 -8.38
N LEU A 68 -10.16 0.15 -8.99
CA LEU A 68 -11.44 0.07 -8.25
C LEU A 68 -11.49 -1.12 -7.30
N ALA A 69 -10.91 -2.27 -7.65
CA ALA A 69 -10.87 -3.44 -6.79
C ALA A 69 -10.00 -3.24 -5.55
N THR A 70 -8.98 -2.39 -5.64
CA THR A 70 -8.06 -2.04 -4.55
C THR A 70 -8.49 -0.80 -3.76
N MET A 71 -9.62 -0.19 -4.12
CA MET A 71 -10.09 1.07 -3.54
C MET A 71 -10.51 0.87 -2.07
N PRO A 72 -10.15 1.81 -1.16
CA PRO A 72 -10.73 1.83 0.17
C PRO A 72 -12.24 2.14 0.10
N GLU A 73 -12.97 1.68 1.11
CA GLU A 73 -14.37 2.08 1.31
C GLU A 73 -14.47 3.61 1.44
N VAL A 74 -15.51 4.19 0.83
CA VAL A 74 -15.74 5.64 0.81
C VAL A 74 -16.66 6.02 1.97
N PRO A 75 -16.18 6.71 3.02
CA PRO A 75 -17.04 7.15 4.11
C PRO A 75 -18.05 8.20 3.63
N ALA A 76 -19.28 8.14 4.17
CA ALA A 76 -20.32 9.09 3.81
C ALA A 76 -19.92 10.53 4.18
N GLY A 77 -20.04 11.45 3.22
CA GLY A 77 -19.73 12.87 3.43
C GLY A 77 -18.25 13.21 3.51
N ILE A 78 -17.34 12.26 3.24
CA ILE A 78 -15.89 12.53 3.22
C ILE A 78 -15.56 13.57 2.14
N THR A 79 -14.59 14.43 2.42
CA THR A 79 -14.09 15.36 1.40
C THR A 79 -13.10 14.70 0.45
N ARG A 80 -12.90 15.30 -0.72
CA ARG A 80 -11.93 14.82 -1.73
C ARG A 80 -10.52 14.74 -1.14
N GLY A 81 -10.09 15.78 -0.42
CA GLY A 81 -8.76 15.86 0.19
C GLY A 81 -8.56 14.84 1.31
N GLU A 82 -9.57 14.59 2.14
CA GLU A 82 -9.50 13.52 3.14
C GLU A 82 -9.39 12.15 2.48
N PHE A 83 -10.21 11.88 1.45
CA PHE A 83 -10.16 10.60 0.74
C PHE A 83 -8.84 10.39 -0.01
N ALA A 84 -8.17 11.45 -0.48
CA ALA A 84 -6.83 11.36 -1.07
C ALA A 84 -5.80 10.72 -0.12
N LEU A 85 -5.91 10.95 1.20
CA LEU A 85 -5.04 10.30 2.18
C LEU A 85 -5.29 8.79 2.26
N HIS A 86 -6.55 8.36 2.14
CA HIS A 86 -6.91 6.94 2.10
C HIS A 86 -6.37 6.28 0.83
N LEU A 87 -6.47 6.95 -0.31
CA LEU A 87 -5.92 6.48 -1.58
C LEU A 87 -4.40 6.31 -1.53
N ARG A 88 -3.67 7.27 -0.95
CA ARG A 88 -2.21 7.17 -0.78
C ARG A 88 -1.81 6.00 0.10
N ARG A 89 -2.56 5.73 1.18
CA ARG A 89 -2.34 4.57 2.05
C ARG A 89 -2.60 3.26 1.30
N ALA A 90 -3.72 3.18 0.56
CA ALA A 90 -4.04 2.00 -0.23
C ALA A 90 -2.97 1.70 -1.31
N ALA A 91 -2.46 2.74 -1.97
CA ALA A 91 -1.37 2.61 -2.93
C ALA A 91 -0.06 2.14 -2.28
N ALA A 92 0.29 2.67 -1.10
CA ALA A 92 1.49 2.26 -0.38
C ALA A 92 1.43 0.80 0.11
N SER A 93 0.26 0.31 0.51
CA SER A 93 0.09 -1.09 0.93
C SER A 93 0.35 -2.11 -0.18
N HIS A 94 0.25 -1.71 -1.45
CA HIS A 94 0.53 -2.56 -2.61
C HIS A 94 2.00 -2.50 -3.06
N GLU A 95 2.79 -1.58 -2.52
CA GLU A 95 4.23 -1.52 -2.80
C GLU A 95 5.05 -2.45 -1.92
N TRP A 96 4.46 -3.02 -0.87
CA TRP A 96 5.15 -3.97 0.00
C TRP A 96 5.13 -5.33 -0.68
N THR A 97 6.25 -5.68 -1.31
CA THR A 97 6.44 -7.04 -1.78
C THR A 97 6.67 -7.95 -0.57
N SER A 98 6.31 -9.24 -0.64
CA SER A 98 6.58 -10.18 0.46
C SER A 98 8.08 -10.25 0.86
N ASP A 99 8.99 -9.80 -0.01
CA ASP A 99 10.43 -9.70 0.25
C ASP A 99 10.82 -8.51 1.14
N ASP A 100 9.97 -7.50 1.30
CA ASP A 100 10.23 -6.34 2.18
C ASP A 100 10.02 -6.64 3.67
N ASN A 101 9.63 -7.88 4.01
CA ASN A 101 9.54 -8.40 5.38
C ASN A 101 10.90 -8.87 5.93
N GLU A 102 12.02 -8.30 5.47
CA GLU A 102 13.29 -8.53 6.15
C GLU A 102 13.19 -8.05 7.61
N ARG A 103 13.68 -8.88 8.53
CA ARG A 103 13.59 -8.65 9.98
C ARG A 103 14.47 -7.46 10.39
N VAL A 104 13.95 -6.23 10.30
CA VAL A 104 14.70 -4.99 10.65
C VAL A 104 14.87 -4.83 12.17
N ILE A 105 14.09 -5.54 13.00
CA ILE A 105 14.23 -5.47 14.46
C ILE A 105 15.52 -6.19 14.89
N PRO A 106 16.51 -5.49 15.46
CA PRO A 106 17.72 -6.13 15.98
C PRO A 106 17.35 -7.14 17.06
N THR A 107 17.93 -8.33 17.00
CA THR A 107 17.74 -9.33 18.05
C THR A 107 18.36 -8.80 19.34
N ILE A 108 17.53 -8.58 20.37
CA ILE A 108 18.01 -8.12 21.68
C ILE A 108 18.97 -9.20 22.22
N PRO A 109 20.19 -8.83 22.67
CA PRO A 109 21.12 -9.77 23.28
C PRO A 109 20.46 -10.48 24.46
N ALA A 110 20.59 -11.81 24.51
CA ALA A 110 20.05 -12.59 25.60
C ALA A 110 20.57 -12.06 26.96
N PRO A 111 19.73 -12.04 28.02
CA PRO A 111 20.16 -11.60 29.33
C PRO A 111 21.34 -12.45 29.83
N ARG A 112 22.33 -11.78 30.42
CA ARG A 112 23.54 -12.41 30.98
C ARG A 112 23.16 -13.53 31.95
N LYS A 113 23.67 -14.75 31.72
CA LYS A 113 23.50 -15.88 32.65
C LYS A 113 24.03 -15.48 34.03
N ALA A 114 23.23 -15.72 35.07
CA ALA A 114 23.62 -15.47 36.46
C ALA A 114 24.89 -16.29 36.81
N PRO A 115 25.78 -15.75 37.66
CA PRO A 115 26.98 -16.47 38.08
C PRO A 115 26.59 -17.75 38.84
N VAL A 116 27.25 -18.86 38.50
CA VAL A 116 27.13 -20.14 39.21
C VAL A 116 27.59 -19.93 40.65
N PRO A 117 26.81 -20.33 41.67
CA PRO A 117 27.25 -20.22 43.06
C PRO A 117 28.51 -21.07 43.26
N ALA A 118 29.54 -20.46 43.86
CA ALA A 118 30.76 -21.15 44.24
C ALA A 118 30.41 -22.27 45.22
N GLN A 119 30.81 -23.51 44.89
CA GLN A 119 30.75 -24.60 45.87
C GLN A 119 31.64 -24.26 47.07
N PRO A 120 31.19 -24.50 48.31
CA PRO A 120 32.05 -24.42 49.47
C PRO A 120 33.21 -25.40 49.28
N GLN A 121 34.44 -24.89 49.41
CA GLN A 121 35.61 -25.73 49.58
C GLN A 121 35.53 -26.32 50.98
N ASP A 122 35.07 -27.57 51.08
CA ASP A 122 35.15 -28.32 52.32
C ASP A 122 36.63 -28.60 52.62
N GLY A 123 37.16 -27.80 53.55
CA GLY A 123 38.43 -28.04 54.21
C GLY A 123 38.32 -29.23 55.16
N GLU A 124 39.24 -30.17 54.98
CA GLU A 124 39.95 -30.94 56.00
C GLU A 124 39.24 -31.22 57.34
N ARG A 125 38.85 -32.49 57.56
CA ARG A 125 39.46 -33.36 58.59
C ARG A 125 39.01 -34.82 58.47
#